data_AF-A0A3Q3WWN0-F1
#
_entry.id   AF-A0A3Q3WWN0-F1
#
_cell.length_a   1.000
_cell.length_b   1.000
_cell.length_c   1.000
_cell.angle_alpha   90.00
_cell.angle_beta   90.00
_cell.angle_gamma   90.00
#
_symmetry.space_group_name_H-M   'P 1'
#
loop_
_entity.id
_entity.type
_entity.pdbx_description
1 polymer ?
#
loop_
_entity_poly.entity_id
_entity_poly.type
_entity_poly.pdbx_seq_one_letter_code
_entity_poly.pdbx_strand_id
1 'polypeptide(L)'
;MPSNERMSENGHFEDDLQDHELTQKKLLSLEAKRIATILKKCISSIETAAILPTVLPLNSIVDEELHRALQEHQILEEELETLEGLEQDSDGEQEGRIDETAQLKEDIKTSFRNLLRLFRDRPDVVSAWKAELGMEVGMSEKVRELQKSLNLILEKSLSSRDKKPQRPPSKQLPQSSDPDMEDIASLKDFNAQMKEVDAKVRPQAANETFIDKNLKNHDIQTLQRSLHKKRQEVSALAKQRQSCLEASQATIVRLQQEIDQLNTQLNNLIHENRQAEGVLILKRRLAEEEAAMELELKTKAALLAQAWWRGYIIRKAMQKQVKSKKGKGKGKGKGKGKKIK
;
A
#
# COMPACT_ATOMS: atom_id res chain seq x y z
N MET A 1 10.89 -20.89 -77.64
CA MET A 1 10.73 -21.34 -76.24
C MET A 1 12.10 -21.30 -75.59
N PRO A 2 12.33 -20.78 -74.37
CA PRO A 2 11.41 -20.28 -73.31
C PRO A 2 11.54 -18.74 -73.11
N SER A 3 10.58 -17.96 -72.60
CA SER A 3 9.74 -17.98 -71.37
C SER A 3 10.40 -17.31 -70.15
N ASN A 4 10.03 -16.04 -70.03
CA ASN A 4 9.88 -15.15 -68.88
C ASN A 4 9.74 -15.85 -67.51
N GLU A 5 10.64 -15.56 -66.56
CA GLU A 5 10.40 -15.70 -65.10
C GLU A 5 11.53 -15.02 -64.32
N ARG A 6 11.31 -13.76 -63.90
CA ARG A 6 12.12 -13.10 -62.86
C ARG A 6 11.41 -11.86 -62.30
N MET A 7 10.20 -12.03 -61.80
CA MET A 7 9.52 -11.03 -60.95
C MET A 7 8.51 -11.74 -60.03
N SER A 8 8.95 -12.35 -58.92
CA SER A 8 8.02 -12.84 -57.88
C SER A 8 8.58 -12.99 -56.46
N GLU A 9 9.84 -12.62 -56.16
CA GLU A 9 10.39 -12.86 -54.80
C GLU A 9 10.28 -11.68 -53.84
N ASN A 10 10.02 -10.45 -54.30
CA ASN A 10 9.92 -9.28 -53.40
C ASN A 10 8.52 -9.00 -52.84
N GLY A 11 7.48 -9.72 -53.28
CA GLY A 11 6.10 -9.50 -52.81
C GLY A 11 5.71 -10.28 -51.57
N HIS A 12 6.45 -11.35 -51.22
CA HIS A 12 6.07 -12.24 -50.12
C HIS A 12 6.61 -11.76 -48.76
N PHE A 13 7.76 -11.08 -48.74
CA PHE A 13 8.42 -10.65 -47.50
C PHE A 13 7.76 -9.43 -46.84
N GLU A 14 7.18 -8.51 -47.63
CA GLU A 14 6.48 -7.32 -47.08
C GLU A 14 5.10 -7.68 -46.50
N ASP A 15 4.41 -8.67 -47.07
CA ASP A 15 3.10 -9.14 -46.60
C ASP A 15 3.23 -9.90 -45.26
N ASP A 16 4.25 -10.75 -45.13
CA ASP A 16 4.56 -11.47 -43.89
C ASP A 16 4.99 -10.52 -42.74
N LEU A 17 5.70 -9.43 -43.06
CA LEU A 17 6.08 -8.39 -42.10
C LEU A 17 4.87 -7.58 -41.64
N GLN A 18 3.96 -7.22 -42.55
CA GLN A 18 2.73 -6.50 -42.22
C GLN A 18 1.76 -7.36 -41.41
N ASP A 19 1.65 -8.65 -41.71
CA ASP A 19 0.81 -9.57 -40.94
C ASP A 19 1.39 -9.86 -39.54
N HIS A 20 2.71 -9.97 -39.39
CA HIS A 20 3.34 -10.07 -38.08
C HIS A 20 3.15 -8.80 -37.25
N GLU A 21 3.21 -7.62 -37.87
CA GLU A 21 3.01 -6.33 -37.19
C GLU A 21 1.53 -6.09 -36.82
N LEU A 22 0.58 -6.47 -37.70
CA LEU A 22 -0.85 -6.46 -37.42
C LEU A 22 -1.22 -7.45 -36.31
N THR A 23 -0.57 -8.62 -36.28
CA THR A 23 -0.76 -9.64 -35.24
C THR A 23 -0.19 -9.17 -33.91
N GLN A 24 1.00 -8.55 -33.90
CA GLN A 24 1.57 -7.90 -32.71
C GLN A 24 0.69 -6.75 -32.21
N LYS A 25 0.17 -5.90 -33.09
CA LYS A 25 -0.75 -4.80 -32.71
C LYS A 25 -2.07 -5.32 -32.15
N LYS A 26 -2.62 -6.42 -32.70
CA LYS A 26 -3.80 -7.11 -32.15
C LYS A 26 -3.50 -7.74 -30.78
N LEU A 27 -2.32 -8.35 -30.60
CA LEU A 27 -1.86 -8.90 -29.33
C LEU A 27 -1.72 -7.80 -28.27
N LEU A 28 -1.10 -6.67 -28.61
CA LEU A 28 -0.98 -5.50 -27.74
C LEU A 28 -2.35 -4.91 -27.36
N SER A 29 -3.34 -4.95 -28.26
CA SER A 29 -4.71 -4.53 -27.97
C SER A 29 -5.45 -5.49 -27.02
N LEU A 30 -5.26 -6.80 -27.19
CA LEU A 30 -5.80 -7.82 -26.28
C LEU A 30 -5.12 -7.77 -24.91
N GLU A 31 -3.81 -7.56 -24.88
CA GLU A 31 -3.03 -7.40 -23.67
C GLU A 31 -3.42 -6.12 -22.93
N ALA A 32 -3.59 -4.99 -23.63
CA ALA A 32 -4.11 -3.76 -23.04
C ALA A 32 -5.51 -3.94 -22.43
N LYS A 33 -6.39 -4.72 -23.08
CA LYS A 33 -7.70 -5.08 -22.53
C LYS A 33 -7.58 -5.97 -21.29
N ARG A 34 -6.67 -6.95 -21.30
CA ARG A 34 -6.39 -7.80 -20.12
C ARG A 34 -5.85 -6.96 -18.97
N ILE A 35 -4.90 -6.07 -19.22
CA ILE A 35 -4.35 -5.15 -18.22
C ILE A 35 -5.46 -4.24 -17.68
N ALA A 36 -6.28 -3.64 -18.53
CA ALA A 36 -7.39 -2.79 -18.10
C ALA A 36 -8.41 -3.54 -17.23
N THR A 37 -8.75 -4.79 -17.57
CA THR A 37 -9.66 -5.60 -16.74
C THR A 37 -9.05 -5.99 -15.40
N ILE A 38 -7.75 -6.28 -15.34
CA ILE A 38 -7.04 -6.54 -14.07
C ILE A 38 -7.01 -5.28 -13.21
N LEU A 39 -6.63 -4.13 -13.79
CA LEU A 39 -6.59 -2.85 -13.09
C LEU A 39 -7.97 -2.46 -12.54
N LYS A 40 -9.03 -2.65 -13.31
CA LYS A 40 -10.41 -2.41 -12.85
C LYS A 40 -10.76 -3.28 -11.64
N LYS A 41 -10.38 -4.56 -11.65
CA LYS A 41 -10.58 -5.46 -10.50
C LYS A 41 -9.77 -5.02 -9.27
N CYS A 42 -8.52 -4.60 -9.45
CA CYS A 42 -7.68 -4.09 -8.37
C CYS A 42 -8.26 -2.81 -7.75
N ILE A 43 -8.75 -1.89 -8.58
CA ILE A 43 -9.40 -0.66 -8.11
C ILE A 43 -10.63 -0.99 -7.27
N SER A 44 -11.50 -1.88 -7.75
CA SER A 44 -12.67 -2.32 -6.96
C SER A 44 -12.26 -2.96 -5.64
N SER A 45 -11.20 -3.78 -5.61
CA SER A 45 -10.69 -4.39 -4.38
C SER A 45 -10.16 -3.35 -3.38
N ILE A 46 -9.47 -2.32 -3.87
CA ILE A 46 -8.94 -1.23 -3.02
C ILE A 46 -10.09 -0.38 -2.47
N GLU A 47 -11.10 -0.10 -3.28
CA GLU A 47 -12.29 0.63 -2.84
C GLU A 47 -13.03 -0.12 -1.73
N THR A 48 -13.25 -1.44 -1.90
CA THR A 48 -13.87 -2.27 -0.87
C THR A 48 -13.03 -2.31 0.42
N ALA A 49 -11.71 -2.47 0.29
CA ALA A 49 -10.79 -2.45 1.43
C ALA A 49 -10.85 -1.13 2.22
N ALA A 50 -11.02 -0.01 1.54
CA ALA A 50 -11.03 1.30 2.16
C ALA A 50 -12.35 1.63 2.87
N ILE A 51 -13.43 0.92 2.56
CA ILE A 51 -14.74 1.04 3.22
C ILE A 51 -14.85 0.07 4.41
N LEU A 52 -14.07 -1.01 4.40
CA LEU A 52 -14.17 -2.07 5.39
C LEU A 52 -14.04 -1.58 6.85
N PRO A 53 -13.05 -0.74 7.22
CA PRO A 53 -12.91 -0.25 8.61
C PRO A 53 -14.11 0.55 9.11
N THR A 54 -14.83 1.23 8.20
CA THR A 54 -16.02 2.00 8.54
C THR A 54 -17.29 1.15 8.62
N VAL A 55 -17.28 -0.04 8.00
CA VAL A 55 -18.43 -0.95 7.99
C VAL A 55 -18.35 -2.02 9.07
N LEU A 56 -17.15 -2.41 9.52
CA LEU A 56 -16.99 -3.34 10.64
C LEU A 56 -17.84 -2.98 11.88
N PRO A 57 -18.00 -1.69 12.28
CA PRO A 57 -18.84 -1.32 13.42
C PRO A 57 -20.35 -1.24 13.10
N LEU A 58 -20.73 -1.26 11.82
CA LEU A 58 -22.11 -1.07 11.38
C LEU A 58 -22.82 -2.43 11.33
N ASN A 59 -23.66 -2.69 12.33
CA ASN A 59 -24.59 -3.82 12.38
C ASN A 59 -25.76 -3.68 11.37
N SER A 60 -25.50 -3.19 10.15
CA SER A 60 -26.53 -3.07 9.11
C SER A 60 -26.75 -4.44 8.46
N ILE A 61 -27.86 -5.06 8.86
CA ILE A 61 -28.33 -6.37 8.41
C ILE A 61 -28.68 -6.28 6.92
N VAL A 62 -27.87 -6.91 6.07
CA VAL A 62 -28.27 -7.17 4.67
C VAL A 62 -28.06 -8.64 4.28
N ASP A 63 -27.28 -9.43 5.04
CA ASP A 63 -27.08 -10.87 4.80
C ASP A 63 -26.38 -11.58 5.96
N GLU A 64 -26.85 -12.78 6.27
CA GLU A 64 -26.37 -13.64 7.37
C GLU A 64 -24.95 -14.15 7.10
N GLU A 65 -24.62 -14.47 5.84
CA GLU A 65 -23.28 -14.96 5.46
C GLU A 65 -22.25 -13.84 5.52
N LEU A 66 -22.60 -12.65 5.01
CA LEU A 66 -21.75 -11.47 5.07
C LEU A 66 -21.57 -10.96 6.51
N HIS A 67 -22.65 -10.93 7.30
CA HIS A 67 -22.59 -10.51 8.71
C HIS A 67 -21.68 -11.44 9.52
N ARG A 68 -21.80 -12.76 9.34
CA ARG A 68 -20.93 -13.75 9.99
C ARG A 68 -19.47 -13.54 9.60
N ALA A 69 -19.17 -13.37 8.31
CA ALA A 69 -17.79 -13.14 7.85
C ALA A 69 -17.21 -11.81 8.38
N LEU A 70 -18.05 -10.78 8.52
CA LEU A 70 -17.66 -9.48 9.07
C LEU A 70 -17.35 -9.59 10.58
N GLN A 71 -18.21 -10.30 11.32
CA GLN A 71 -18.04 -10.57 12.74
C GLN A 71 -16.80 -11.43 13.01
N GLU A 72 -16.56 -12.47 12.21
CA GLU A 72 -15.34 -13.29 12.30
C GLU A 72 -14.07 -12.45 12.07
N HIS A 73 -14.08 -11.56 11.08
CA HIS A 73 -12.94 -10.66 10.82
C HIS A 73 -12.71 -9.67 11.97
N GLN A 74 -13.78 -9.11 12.54
CA GLN A 74 -13.71 -8.20 13.67
C GLN A 74 -13.15 -8.90 14.93
N ILE A 75 -13.59 -10.13 15.21
CA ILE A 75 -13.07 -10.91 16.34
C ILE A 75 -11.57 -11.14 16.18
N LEU A 76 -11.11 -11.51 14.98
CA LEU A 76 -9.68 -11.72 14.71
C LEU A 76 -8.87 -10.41 14.85
N GLU A 77 -9.44 -9.27 14.48
CA GLU A 77 -8.82 -7.95 14.64
C GLU A 77 -8.72 -7.56 16.13
N GLU A 78 -9.76 -7.78 16.91
CA GLU A 78 -9.78 -7.58 18.38
C GLU A 78 -8.81 -8.54 19.10
N GLU A 79 -8.73 -9.80 18.66
CA GLU A 79 -7.75 -10.77 19.15
C GLU A 79 -6.32 -10.34 18.86
N LEU A 80 -6.05 -9.73 17.69
CA LEU A 80 -4.72 -9.21 17.37
C LEU A 80 -4.37 -7.98 18.22
N GLU A 81 -5.32 -7.05 18.38
CA GLU A 81 -5.13 -5.84 19.20
C GLU A 81 -4.89 -6.19 20.67
N THR A 82 -5.61 -7.19 21.20
CA THR A 82 -5.38 -7.67 22.57
C THR A 82 -4.03 -8.38 22.72
N LEU A 83 -3.58 -9.17 21.74
CA LEU A 83 -2.29 -9.84 21.78
C LEU A 83 -1.12 -8.84 21.65
N GLU A 84 -1.24 -7.85 20.77
CA GLU A 84 -0.27 -6.74 20.62
C GLU A 84 -0.25 -5.82 21.86
N GLY A 85 -1.38 -5.63 22.54
CA GLY A 85 -1.45 -4.93 23.83
C GLY A 85 -0.75 -5.70 24.96
N LEU A 86 -0.89 -7.03 24.99
CA LEU A 86 -0.22 -7.90 25.97
C LEU A 86 1.29 -8.07 25.70
N GLU A 87 1.75 -7.85 24.47
CA GLU A 87 3.19 -7.76 24.15
C GLU A 87 3.87 -6.54 24.78
N GLN A 88 3.13 -5.45 25.03
CA GLN A 88 3.67 -4.26 25.70
C GLN A 88 3.88 -4.45 27.21
N ASP A 89 3.22 -5.46 27.81
CA ASP A 89 3.16 -5.68 29.27
C ASP A 89 3.92 -6.94 29.77
N SER A 90 4.51 -7.77 28.90
CA SER A 90 5.05 -9.11 29.27
C SER A 90 6.38 -9.49 28.60
N ASP A 91 7.46 -9.59 29.38
CA ASP A 91 8.84 -9.91 28.93
C ASP A 91 9.24 -11.40 29.00
N GLY A 92 8.27 -12.33 28.95
CA GLY A 92 8.50 -13.73 29.41
C GLY A 92 8.43 -14.87 28.39
N GLU A 93 7.59 -14.78 27.34
CA GLU A 93 7.22 -15.96 26.53
C GLU A 93 7.12 -15.60 25.04
N GLN A 94 8.28 -15.48 24.37
CA GLN A 94 8.35 -15.00 22.98
C GLN A 94 8.12 -16.09 21.92
N GLU A 95 8.64 -17.31 22.07
CA GLU A 95 8.64 -18.27 20.95
C GLU A 95 7.22 -18.78 20.58
N GLY A 96 6.42 -19.19 21.56
CA GLY A 96 5.04 -19.65 21.32
C GLY A 96 4.09 -18.53 20.89
N ARG A 97 4.30 -17.30 21.39
CA ARG A 97 3.48 -16.13 21.00
C ARG A 97 3.84 -15.60 19.61
N ILE A 98 5.09 -15.72 19.17
CA ILE A 98 5.48 -15.38 17.79
C ILE A 98 4.75 -16.30 16.81
N ASP A 99 4.63 -17.59 17.12
CA ASP A 99 3.88 -18.54 16.29
C ASP A 99 2.37 -18.26 16.31
N GLU A 100 1.79 -17.91 17.47
CA GLU A 100 0.38 -17.52 17.60
C GLU A 100 0.05 -16.21 16.88
N THR A 101 0.89 -15.17 17.00
CA THR A 101 0.73 -13.91 16.25
C THR A 101 0.87 -14.11 14.74
N ALA A 102 1.79 -14.99 14.31
CA ALA A 102 1.96 -15.32 12.90
C ALA A 102 0.73 -16.04 12.34
N GLN A 103 0.18 -16.99 13.10
CA GLN A 103 -1.04 -17.70 12.73
C GLN A 103 -2.24 -16.75 12.65
N LEU A 104 -2.41 -15.89 13.65
CA LEU A 104 -3.49 -14.90 13.69
C LEU A 104 -3.42 -13.92 12.51
N LYS A 105 -2.21 -13.47 12.13
CA LYS A 105 -1.99 -12.65 10.94
C LYS A 105 -2.40 -13.36 9.64
N GLU A 106 -2.15 -14.67 9.53
CA GLU A 106 -2.61 -15.45 8.38
C GLU A 106 -4.12 -15.67 8.37
N ASP A 107 -4.75 -15.82 9.54
CA ASP A 107 -6.19 -15.96 9.68
C ASP A 107 -6.91 -14.65 9.34
N ILE A 108 -6.36 -13.49 9.74
CA ILE A 108 -6.84 -12.15 9.32
C ILE A 108 -6.73 -11.97 7.80
N LYS A 109 -5.61 -12.36 7.19
CA LYS A 109 -5.47 -12.31 5.72
C LYS A 109 -6.50 -13.20 5.04
N THR A 110 -6.79 -14.36 5.63
CA THR A 110 -7.76 -15.31 5.08
C THR A 110 -9.20 -14.81 5.21
N SER A 111 -9.58 -14.27 6.37
CA SER A 111 -10.89 -13.66 6.58
C SER A 111 -11.09 -12.42 5.69
N PHE A 112 -10.06 -11.59 5.52
CA PHE A 112 -10.10 -10.46 4.58
C PHE A 112 -10.28 -10.91 3.12
N ARG A 113 -9.57 -11.96 2.69
CA ARG A 113 -9.77 -12.56 1.35
C ARG A 113 -11.19 -13.09 1.17
N ASN A 114 -11.77 -13.70 2.20
CA ASN A 114 -13.15 -14.20 2.18
C ASN A 114 -14.15 -13.04 2.09
N LEU A 115 -13.93 -11.96 2.84
CA LEU A 115 -14.73 -10.74 2.74
C LEU A 115 -14.67 -10.13 1.35
N LEU A 116 -13.47 -9.97 0.77
CA LEU A 116 -13.33 -9.47 -0.61
C LEU A 116 -14.03 -10.36 -1.64
N ARG A 117 -14.08 -11.68 -1.41
CA ARG A 117 -14.83 -12.61 -2.26
C ARG A 117 -16.33 -12.32 -2.16
N LEU A 118 -16.87 -12.24 -0.94
CA LEU A 118 -18.30 -11.96 -0.70
C LEU A 118 -18.71 -10.59 -1.27
N PHE A 119 -17.87 -9.57 -1.12
CA PHE A 119 -18.10 -8.25 -1.71
C PHE A 119 -18.07 -8.24 -3.23
N ARG A 120 -17.23 -9.07 -3.83
CA ARG A 120 -17.19 -9.22 -5.29
C ARG A 120 -18.44 -9.90 -5.82
N ASP A 121 -18.98 -10.85 -5.07
CA ASP A 121 -20.17 -11.59 -5.44
C ASP A 121 -21.46 -10.76 -5.23
N ARG A 122 -21.38 -9.66 -4.46
CA ARG A 122 -22.51 -8.79 -4.10
C ARG A 122 -22.18 -7.29 -4.24
N PRO A 123 -22.06 -6.79 -5.49
CA PRO A 123 -21.68 -5.40 -5.77
C PRO A 123 -22.77 -4.38 -5.39
N ASP A 124 -24.02 -4.82 -5.27
CA ASP A 124 -25.19 -4.06 -4.83
C ASP A 124 -25.07 -3.61 -3.37
N VAL A 125 -24.66 -4.51 -2.48
CA VAL A 125 -24.44 -4.22 -1.05
C VAL A 125 -23.31 -3.22 -0.85
N VAL A 126 -22.19 -3.42 -1.57
CA VAL A 126 -21.05 -2.49 -1.55
C VAL A 126 -21.47 -1.10 -2.02
N SER A 127 -22.32 -1.03 -3.05
CA SER A 127 -22.82 0.25 -3.58
C SER A 127 -23.79 0.93 -2.61
N ALA A 128 -24.64 0.16 -1.92
CA ALA A 128 -25.54 0.68 -0.88
C ALA A 128 -24.75 1.27 0.30
N TRP A 129 -23.74 0.56 0.81
CA TRP A 129 -22.89 1.07 1.89
C TRP A 129 -22.04 2.27 1.47
N LYS A 130 -21.57 2.33 0.21
CA LYS A 130 -20.91 3.51 -0.34
C LYS A 130 -21.80 4.75 -0.32
N ALA A 131 -23.07 4.59 -0.67
CA ALA A 131 -24.04 5.67 -0.69
C ALA A 131 -24.41 6.12 0.74
N GLU A 132 -24.60 5.17 1.65
CA GLU A 132 -24.94 5.42 3.05
C GLU A 132 -23.82 6.11 3.83
N LEU A 133 -22.57 5.72 3.60
CA LEU A 133 -21.38 6.32 4.23
C LEU A 133 -20.95 7.65 3.57
N GLY A 134 -21.65 8.12 2.52
CA GLY A 134 -21.25 9.32 1.76
C GLY A 134 -19.87 9.18 1.07
N MET A 135 -19.34 7.96 0.98
CA MET A 135 -17.99 7.67 0.50
C MET A 135 -17.86 7.70 -1.02
N GLU A 136 -18.98 7.74 -1.76
CA GLU A 136 -18.98 7.99 -3.22
C GLU A 136 -18.33 9.34 -3.58
N VAL A 137 -18.33 10.30 -2.64
CA VAL A 137 -17.72 11.63 -2.80
C VAL A 137 -16.28 11.67 -2.26
N GLY A 138 -15.94 10.82 -1.28
CA GLY A 138 -14.66 10.88 -0.54
C GLY A 138 -13.58 9.87 -0.94
N MET A 139 -13.90 8.82 -1.71
CA MET A 139 -12.91 7.82 -2.14
C MET A 139 -11.99 8.38 -3.24
N SER A 140 -10.93 9.05 -2.76
CA SER A 140 -9.64 9.32 -3.42
C SER A 140 -9.73 9.93 -4.81
N GLU A 141 -9.55 11.26 -4.89
CA GLU A 141 -9.24 11.99 -6.12
C GLU A 141 -8.21 11.25 -6.99
N LYS A 142 -7.26 10.54 -6.35
CA LYS A 142 -6.25 9.69 -7.01
C LYS A 142 -6.82 8.43 -7.68
N VAL A 143 -7.84 7.78 -7.12
CA VAL A 143 -8.52 6.62 -7.76
C VAL A 143 -9.30 7.10 -8.99
N ARG A 144 -9.98 8.25 -8.89
CA ARG A 144 -10.66 8.89 -10.02
C ARG A 144 -9.66 9.33 -11.11
N GLU A 145 -8.51 9.85 -10.71
CA GLU A 145 -7.41 10.24 -11.60
C GLU A 145 -6.75 9.02 -12.27
N LEU A 146 -6.60 7.90 -11.56
CA LEU A 146 -6.16 6.62 -12.12
C LEU A 146 -7.17 6.07 -13.12
N GLN A 147 -8.47 6.12 -12.83
CA GLN A 147 -9.51 5.73 -13.80
C GLN A 147 -9.50 6.64 -15.04
N LYS A 148 -9.34 7.96 -14.86
CA LYS A 148 -9.25 8.92 -15.96
C LYS A 148 -8.01 8.71 -16.82
N SER A 149 -6.86 8.43 -16.21
CA SER A 149 -5.61 8.16 -16.93
C SER A 149 -5.66 6.82 -17.67
N LEU A 150 -6.27 5.78 -17.09
CA LEU A 150 -6.48 4.49 -17.78
C LEU A 150 -7.38 4.66 -19.02
N ASN A 151 -8.49 5.40 -18.90
CA ASN A 151 -9.37 5.68 -20.03
C ASN A 151 -8.66 6.49 -21.13
N LEU A 152 -7.82 7.46 -20.76
CA LEU A 152 -7.02 8.25 -21.70
C LEU A 152 -5.99 7.38 -22.46
N ILE A 153 -5.34 6.44 -21.78
CA ILE A 153 -4.38 5.50 -22.39
C ILE A 153 -5.10 4.59 -23.39
N LEU A 154 -6.28 4.08 -23.00
CA LEU A 154 -7.12 3.26 -23.87
C LEU A 154 -7.59 4.06 -25.09
N GLU A 155 -8.09 5.29 -24.92
CA GLU A 155 -8.50 6.14 -26.05
C GLU A 155 -7.32 6.47 -26.98
N LYS A 156 -6.15 6.83 -26.45
CA LYS A 156 -4.95 7.08 -27.28
C LYS A 156 -4.50 5.84 -28.04
N SER A 157 -4.60 4.66 -27.44
CA SER A 157 -4.27 3.39 -28.09
C SER A 157 -5.27 3.00 -29.20
N LEU A 158 -6.51 3.52 -29.14
CA LEU A 158 -7.57 3.29 -30.12
C LEU A 158 -7.66 4.39 -31.20
N SER A 159 -7.21 5.62 -30.88
CA SER A 159 -7.37 6.82 -31.70
C SER A 159 -6.17 7.14 -32.60
N SER A 160 -5.08 6.37 -32.54
CA SER A 160 -3.97 6.44 -33.51
C SER A 160 -4.32 5.88 -34.91
N ARG A 161 -5.61 5.72 -35.21
CA ARG A 161 -6.17 5.19 -36.45
C ARG A 161 -6.88 6.33 -37.20
N ASP A 162 -6.49 6.52 -38.46
CA ASP A 162 -7.09 7.42 -39.47
C ASP A 162 -6.70 8.91 -39.48
N LYS A 163 -5.56 9.19 -40.11
CA LYS A 163 -5.43 10.37 -41.00
C LYS A 163 -4.74 9.98 -42.31
N LYS A 164 -5.53 9.69 -43.35
CA LYS A 164 -5.05 9.68 -44.76
C LYS A 164 -4.91 11.12 -45.25
N PRO A 165 -3.79 11.53 -45.87
CA PRO A 165 -3.68 12.84 -46.50
C PRO A 165 -4.26 12.82 -47.92
N GLN A 166 -5.25 13.68 -48.19
CA GLN A 166 -5.68 14.02 -49.55
C GLN A 166 -4.61 14.88 -50.25
N ARG A 167 -4.23 14.51 -51.47
CA ARG A 167 -3.49 15.37 -52.42
C ARG A 167 -4.45 16.37 -53.07
N PRO A 168 -3.99 17.60 -53.40
CA PRO A 168 -4.77 18.57 -54.14
C PRO A 168 -4.80 18.23 -55.65
N PRO A 169 -5.86 18.63 -56.40
CA PRO A 169 -5.97 18.33 -57.82
C PRO A 169 -5.16 19.32 -58.66
N SER A 170 -4.33 18.79 -59.57
CA SER A 170 -3.69 19.53 -60.65
C SER A 170 -4.72 19.84 -61.75
N LYS A 171 -4.94 21.13 -62.04
CA LYS A 171 -5.66 21.56 -63.26
C LYS A 171 -4.67 21.64 -64.42
N GLN A 172 -4.90 20.82 -65.45
CA GLN A 172 -4.30 21.01 -66.77
C GLN A 172 -5.20 21.89 -67.64
N LEU A 173 -4.57 22.79 -68.39
CA LEU A 173 -5.12 23.59 -69.49
C LEU A 173 -5.47 22.67 -70.69
N PRO A 174 -6.55 22.95 -71.45
CA PRO A 174 -6.66 22.57 -72.84
C PRO A 174 -6.12 23.68 -73.75
N GLN A 175 -5.22 23.32 -74.66
CA GLN A 175 -4.92 24.10 -75.86
C GLN A 175 -5.95 23.75 -76.94
N SER A 176 -6.54 24.76 -77.58
CA SER A 176 -7.04 24.64 -78.96
C SER A 176 -7.04 25.99 -79.66
N SER A 177 -6.30 26.03 -80.77
CA SER A 177 -6.57 26.71 -82.06
C SER A 177 -6.79 28.23 -82.12
N ASP A 178 -5.86 28.90 -82.82
CA ASP A 178 -6.12 30.02 -83.76
C ASP A 178 -7.12 29.57 -84.86
N PRO A 179 -7.83 30.46 -85.62
CA PRO A 179 -7.42 31.82 -86.01
C PRO A 179 -8.54 32.89 -85.98
N ASP A 180 -8.18 34.17 -86.03
CA ASP A 180 -8.50 35.05 -87.18
C ASP A 180 -8.12 36.51 -86.92
N MET A 181 -7.63 37.10 -88.00
CA MET A 181 -7.13 38.47 -88.13
C MET A 181 -8.27 39.41 -88.50
N GLU A 182 -8.66 40.30 -87.58
CA GLU A 182 -9.18 41.63 -87.95
C GLU A 182 -9.07 42.56 -86.73
N ASP A 183 -8.73 43.84 -86.94
CA ASP A 183 -8.57 44.92 -85.94
C ASP A 183 -7.29 44.95 -85.05
N ILE A 184 -6.12 44.93 -85.69
CA ILE A 184 -4.82 45.19 -85.03
C ILE A 184 -4.69 46.64 -84.51
N ALA A 185 -5.47 47.59 -85.02
CA ALA A 185 -5.38 49.00 -84.61
C ALA A 185 -6.01 49.26 -83.23
N SER A 186 -7.24 48.79 -83.01
CA SER A 186 -7.96 48.90 -81.73
C SER A 186 -7.33 48.02 -80.63
N LEU A 187 -6.73 46.89 -81.02
CA LEU A 187 -6.00 46.00 -80.11
C LEU A 187 -4.69 46.63 -79.60
N LYS A 188 -3.99 47.43 -80.43
CA LYS A 188 -2.78 48.14 -80.01
C LYS A 188 -3.07 49.23 -78.98
N ASP A 189 -4.16 49.97 -79.15
CA ASP A 189 -4.58 51.01 -78.21
C ASP A 189 -5.09 50.41 -76.89
N PHE A 190 -5.85 49.31 -76.95
CA PHE A 190 -6.26 48.57 -75.74
C PHE A 190 -5.07 47.92 -75.03
N ASN A 191 -4.09 47.41 -75.77
CA ASN A 191 -2.86 46.82 -75.21
C ASN A 191 -1.92 47.90 -74.64
N ALA A 192 -1.90 49.11 -75.20
CA ALA A 192 -1.19 50.25 -74.65
C ALA A 192 -1.82 50.73 -73.33
N GLN A 193 -3.15 50.81 -73.26
CA GLN A 193 -3.89 51.12 -72.03
C GLN A 193 -3.73 50.00 -70.98
N MET A 194 -3.76 48.73 -71.37
CA MET A 194 -3.45 47.59 -70.49
C MET A 194 -2.03 47.67 -69.93
N LYS A 195 -1.03 48.00 -70.75
CA LYS A 195 0.35 48.22 -70.29
C LYS A 195 0.48 49.41 -69.34
N GLU A 196 -0.31 50.47 -69.54
CA GLU A 196 -0.32 51.63 -68.65
C GLU A 196 -1.01 51.33 -67.31
N VAL A 197 -2.14 50.61 -67.33
CA VAL A 197 -2.82 50.12 -66.13
C VAL A 197 -1.93 49.12 -65.39
N ASP A 198 -1.29 48.18 -66.07
CA ASP A 198 -0.31 47.25 -65.47
C ASP A 198 0.90 47.99 -64.87
N ALA A 199 1.37 49.06 -65.52
CA ALA A 199 2.47 49.88 -65.01
C ALA A 199 2.11 50.64 -63.72
N LYS A 200 0.83 50.95 -63.49
CA LYS A 200 0.31 51.58 -62.27
C LYS A 200 -0.06 50.55 -61.18
N VAL A 201 -0.61 49.40 -61.56
CA VAL A 201 -1.04 48.32 -60.64
C VAL A 201 0.14 47.53 -60.07
N ARG A 202 1.17 47.26 -60.86
CA ARG A 202 2.36 46.49 -60.43
C ARG A 202 3.13 47.13 -59.25
N PRO A 203 3.45 48.44 -59.23
CA PRO A 203 4.12 49.05 -58.08
C PRO A 203 3.21 49.11 -56.84
N GLN A 204 1.89 49.22 -57.01
CA GLN A 204 0.95 49.21 -55.89
C GLN A 204 0.84 47.83 -55.25
N ALA A 205 0.75 46.76 -56.05
CA ALA A 205 0.79 45.37 -55.57
C ALA A 205 2.15 44.99 -54.95
N ALA A 206 3.26 45.53 -55.46
CA ALA A 206 4.59 45.36 -54.88
C ALA A 206 4.71 46.06 -53.51
N ASN A 207 4.06 47.22 -53.34
CA ASN A 207 4.02 47.94 -52.07
C ASN A 207 3.14 47.22 -51.03
N GLU A 208 1.97 46.73 -51.44
CA GLU A 208 1.07 45.95 -50.58
C GLU A 208 1.75 44.66 -50.06
N THR A 209 2.46 43.95 -50.94
CA THR A 209 3.24 42.77 -50.56
C THR A 209 4.46 43.09 -49.68
N PHE A 210 5.04 44.28 -49.79
CA PHE A 210 6.11 44.75 -48.89
C PHE A 210 5.57 45.09 -47.49
N ILE A 211 4.42 45.76 -47.40
CA ILE A 211 3.75 46.07 -46.14
C ILE A 211 3.36 44.78 -45.41
N ASP A 212 2.77 43.81 -46.12
CA ASP A 212 2.38 42.51 -45.56
C ASP A 212 3.60 41.70 -45.06
N LYS A 213 4.72 41.71 -45.80
CA LYS A 213 5.98 41.12 -45.32
C LYS A 213 6.53 41.80 -44.06
N ASN A 214 6.46 43.13 -43.97
CA ASN A 214 6.92 43.85 -42.78
C ASN A 214 6.04 43.59 -41.56
N LEU A 215 4.71 43.51 -41.72
CA LEU A 215 3.80 43.09 -40.65
C LEU A 215 4.14 41.69 -40.15
N LYS A 216 4.27 40.72 -41.07
CA LYS A 216 4.65 39.33 -40.72
C LYS A 216 5.99 39.27 -39.99
N ASN A 217 6.98 40.05 -40.42
CA ASN A 217 8.27 40.13 -39.73
C ASN A 217 8.14 40.73 -38.33
N HIS A 218 7.31 41.75 -38.14
CA HIS A 218 7.04 42.33 -36.82
C HIS A 218 6.37 41.33 -35.88
N ASP A 219 5.39 40.57 -36.38
CA ASP A 219 4.70 39.52 -35.63
C ASP A 219 5.66 38.39 -35.23
N ILE A 220 6.49 37.91 -36.17
CA ILE A 220 7.53 36.91 -35.91
C ILE A 220 8.47 37.40 -34.81
N GLN A 221 8.92 38.65 -34.87
CA GLN A 221 9.85 39.21 -33.89
C GLN A 221 9.21 39.37 -32.51
N THR A 222 7.91 39.68 -32.46
CA THR A 222 7.14 39.76 -31.23
C THR A 222 6.90 38.38 -30.61
N LEU A 223 6.59 37.37 -31.42
CA LEU A 223 6.50 35.97 -30.98
C LEU A 223 7.84 35.44 -30.47
N GLN A 224 8.96 35.77 -31.13
CA GLN A 224 10.30 35.39 -30.68
C GLN A 224 10.64 35.99 -29.31
N ARG A 225 10.34 37.28 -29.08
CA ARG A 225 10.50 37.92 -27.76
C ARG A 225 9.65 37.25 -26.69
N SER A 226 8.39 36.93 -27.01
CA SER A 226 7.48 36.23 -26.09
C SER A 226 7.98 34.82 -25.74
N LEU A 227 8.42 34.05 -26.74
CA LEU A 227 9.01 32.73 -26.54
C LEU A 227 10.30 32.80 -25.70
N HIS A 228 11.16 33.79 -25.95
CA HIS A 228 12.38 33.96 -25.16
C HIS A 228 12.07 34.26 -23.69
N LYS A 229 11.09 35.15 -23.43
CA LYS A 229 10.61 35.43 -22.07
C LYS A 229 10.03 34.20 -21.40
N LYS A 230 9.19 33.43 -22.11
CA LYS A 230 8.64 32.15 -21.61
C LYS A 230 9.73 31.13 -21.31
N ARG A 231 10.77 31.03 -22.15
CA ARG A 231 11.91 30.13 -21.92
C ARG A 231 12.69 30.52 -20.67
N GLN A 232 12.85 31.81 -20.41
CA GLN A 232 13.50 32.32 -19.20
C GLN A 232 12.66 32.04 -17.95
N GLU A 233 11.34 32.26 -18.00
CA GLU A 233 10.40 31.93 -16.93
C GLU A 233 10.45 30.44 -16.58
N VAL A 234 10.40 29.55 -17.57
CA VAL A 234 10.50 28.09 -17.38
C VAL A 234 11.85 27.70 -16.75
N SER A 235 12.96 28.32 -17.17
CA SER A 235 14.27 28.06 -16.60
C SER A 235 14.37 28.49 -15.13
N ALA A 236 13.81 29.66 -14.78
CA ALA A 236 13.78 30.14 -13.40
C ALA A 236 12.95 29.21 -12.49
N LEU A 237 11.76 28.80 -12.96
CA LEU A 237 10.91 27.85 -12.24
C LEU A 237 11.58 26.48 -12.07
N ALA A 238 12.31 26.00 -13.09
CA ALA A 238 13.06 24.75 -12.98
C ALA A 238 14.15 24.81 -11.91
N LYS A 239 14.92 25.92 -11.84
CA LYS A 239 15.93 26.12 -10.79
C LYS A 239 15.32 26.19 -9.40
N GLN A 240 14.18 26.88 -9.26
CA GLN A 240 13.47 26.96 -7.99
C GLN A 240 12.99 25.57 -7.54
N ARG A 241 12.41 24.78 -8.45
CA ARG A 241 11.99 23.40 -8.17
C ARG A 241 13.17 22.52 -7.76
N GLN A 242 14.29 22.62 -8.45
CA GLN A 242 15.51 21.87 -8.13
C GLN A 242 15.99 22.18 -6.71
N SER A 243 16.08 23.47 -6.34
CA SER A 243 16.48 23.88 -5.00
C SER A 243 15.49 23.40 -3.91
N CYS A 244 14.19 23.41 -4.21
CA CYS A 244 13.17 22.89 -3.29
C CYS A 244 13.32 21.36 -3.07
N LEU A 245 13.58 20.61 -4.15
CA LEU A 245 13.83 19.17 -4.07
C LEU A 245 15.08 18.87 -3.25
N GLU A 246 16.17 19.60 -3.46
CA GLU A 246 17.40 19.45 -2.68
C GLU A 246 17.18 19.76 -1.19
N ALA A 247 16.43 20.81 -0.87
CA ALA A 247 16.07 21.12 0.51
C ALA A 247 15.23 20.00 1.15
N SER A 248 14.22 19.47 0.44
CA SER A 248 13.44 18.33 0.93
C SER A 248 14.29 17.06 1.10
N GLN A 249 15.21 16.79 0.17
CA GLN A 249 16.10 15.64 0.26
C GLN A 249 17.02 15.73 1.48
N ALA A 250 17.55 16.93 1.77
CA ALA A 250 18.35 17.17 2.96
C ALA A 250 17.54 16.93 4.25
N THR A 251 16.25 17.28 4.28
CA THR A 251 15.39 16.97 5.43
C THR A 251 15.13 15.48 5.58
N ILE A 252 14.92 14.74 4.48
CA ILE A 252 14.74 13.28 4.51
C ILE A 252 15.99 12.60 5.08
N VAL A 253 17.18 12.99 4.62
CA VAL A 253 18.44 12.41 5.13
C VAL A 253 18.63 12.72 6.61
N ARG A 254 18.28 13.92 7.06
CA ARG A 254 18.35 14.30 8.49
C ARG A 254 17.42 13.44 9.35
N LEU A 255 16.16 13.28 8.92
CA LEU A 255 15.20 12.45 9.64
C LEU A 255 15.62 10.98 9.65
N GLN A 256 16.18 10.48 8.55
CA GLN A 256 16.73 9.12 8.51
C GLN A 256 17.87 8.93 9.52
N GLN A 257 18.78 9.90 9.62
CA GLN A 257 19.85 9.86 10.62
C GLN A 257 19.32 9.89 12.05
N GLU A 258 18.25 10.66 12.31
CA GLU A 258 17.60 10.71 13.62
C GLU A 258 16.93 9.37 13.96
N ILE A 259 16.25 8.74 13.00
CA ILE A 259 15.70 7.38 13.16
C ILE A 259 16.81 6.38 13.50
N ASP A 260 17.93 6.41 12.77
CA ASP A 260 19.04 5.48 13.01
C ASP A 260 19.69 5.70 14.39
N GLN A 261 19.79 6.96 14.84
CA GLN A 261 20.27 7.31 16.18
C GLN A 261 19.34 6.81 17.28
N LEU A 262 18.03 7.04 17.13
CA LEU A 262 17.02 6.58 18.09
C LEU A 262 16.97 5.06 18.16
N ASN A 263 17.05 4.37 17.02
CA ASN A 263 17.14 2.91 16.98
C ASN A 263 18.37 2.39 17.74
N THR A 264 19.52 3.06 17.60
CA THR A 264 20.73 2.71 18.35
C THR A 264 20.54 2.90 19.85
N GLN A 265 19.94 4.02 20.26
CA GLN A 265 19.64 4.27 21.68
C GLN A 265 18.66 3.25 22.26
N LEU A 266 17.60 2.91 21.52
CA LEU A 266 16.62 1.91 21.91
C LEU A 266 17.28 0.53 22.08
N ASN A 267 18.10 0.11 21.12
CA ASN A 267 18.81 -1.17 21.20
C ASN A 267 19.73 -1.23 22.42
N ASN A 268 20.43 -0.14 22.74
CA ASN A 268 21.27 -0.08 23.94
C ASN A 268 20.43 -0.22 25.21
N LEU A 269 19.31 0.49 25.32
CA LEU A 269 18.41 0.39 26.48
C LEU A 269 17.81 -1.01 26.63
N ILE A 270 17.43 -1.66 25.53
CA ILE A 270 16.95 -3.05 25.54
C ILE A 270 18.05 -3.99 26.06
N HIS A 271 19.30 -3.80 25.60
CA HIS A 271 20.42 -4.60 26.08
C HIS A 271 20.70 -4.38 27.57
N GLU A 272 20.66 -3.13 28.04
CA GLU A 272 20.83 -2.80 29.47
C GLU A 272 19.70 -3.38 30.32
N ASN A 273 18.44 -3.29 29.85
CA ASN A 273 17.31 -3.86 30.56
C ASN A 273 17.43 -5.38 30.69
N ARG A 274 17.72 -6.08 29.60
CA ARG A 274 17.95 -7.54 29.62
C ARG A 274 19.05 -7.95 30.59
N GLN A 275 20.13 -7.17 30.67
CA GLN A 275 21.20 -7.42 31.65
C GLN A 275 20.71 -7.21 33.09
N ALA A 276 19.96 -6.13 33.34
CA ALA A 276 19.39 -5.85 34.66
C ALA A 276 18.41 -6.95 35.10
N GLU A 277 17.54 -7.41 34.20
CA GLU A 277 16.61 -8.52 34.44
C GLU A 277 17.34 -9.82 34.74
N GLY A 278 18.39 -10.15 33.97
CA GLY A 278 19.24 -11.30 34.25
C GLY A 278 19.82 -11.26 35.67
N VAL A 279 20.29 -10.08 36.12
CA VAL A 279 20.77 -9.88 37.50
C VAL A 279 19.66 -10.05 38.52
N LEU A 280 18.45 -9.56 38.26
CA LEU A 280 17.30 -9.69 39.17
C LEU A 280 16.83 -11.14 39.29
N ILE A 281 16.80 -11.89 38.19
CA ILE A 281 16.46 -13.32 38.18
C ILE A 281 17.46 -14.10 39.04
N LEU A 282 18.75 -13.86 38.87
CA LEU A 282 19.78 -14.53 39.69
C LEU A 282 19.64 -14.18 41.17
N LYS A 283 19.40 -12.90 41.50
CA LYS A 283 19.16 -12.47 42.90
C LYS A 283 17.93 -13.14 43.49
N ARG A 284 16.82 -13.24 42.74
CA ARG A 284 15.60 -13.91 43.17
C ARG A 284 15.86 -15.38 43.48
N ARG A 285 16.55 -16.08 42.56
CA ARG A 285 16.89 -17.50 42.73
C ARG A 285 17.75 -17.73 43.98
N LEU A 286 18.78 -16.92 44.19
CA LEU A 286 19.62 -17.02 45.38
C LEU A 286 18.82 -16.77 46.67
N ALA A 287 17.95 -15.76 46.68
CA ALA A 287 17.09 -15.48 47.83
C ALA A 287 16.09 -16.62 48.11
N GLU A 288 15.54 -17.25 47.07
CA GLU A 288 14.67 -18.43 47.19
C GLU A 288 15.43 -19.64 47.75
N GLU A 289 16.66 -19.88 47.30
CA GLU A 289 17.53 -20.95 47.81
C GLU A 289 17.89 -20.72 49.29
N GLU A 290 18.25 -19.50 49.68
CA GLU A 290 18.51 -19.12 51.08
C GLU A 290 17.28 -19.31 51.96
N ALA A 291 16.10 -18.86 51.50
CA ALA A 291 14.84 -19.03 52.23
C ALA A 291 14.45 -20.51 52.39
N ALA A 292 14.69 -21.33 51.35
CA ALA A 292 14.45 -22.78 51.41
C ALA A 292 15.35 -23.47 52.44
N MET A 293 16.65 -23.13 52.46
CA MET A 293 17.58 -23.65 53.48
C MET A 293 17.19 -23.23 54.89
N GLU A 294 16.77 -21.97 55.08
CA GLU A 294 16.32 -21.49 56.39
C GLU A 294 15.04 -22.23 56.85
N LEU A 295 14.09 -22.46 55.95
CA LEU A 295 12.89 -23.24 56.23
C LEU A 295 13.22 -24.69 56.58
N GLU A 296 14.17 -25.31 55.87
CA GLU A 296 14.63 -26.67 56.18
C GLU A 296 15.25 -26.74 57.58
N LEU A 297 16.07 -25.75 57.95
CA LEU A 297 16.66 -25.68 59.29
C LEU A 297 15.57 -25.51 60.37
N LYS A 298 14.62 -24.60 60.16
CA LYS A 298 13.49 -24.37 61.07
C LYS A 298 12.62 -25.63 61.24
N THR A 299 12.34 -26.33 60.15
CA THR A 299 11.54 -27.57 60.19
C THR A 299 12.28 -28.69 60.93
N LYS A 300 13.58 -28.90 60.67
CA LYS A 300 14.42 -29.85 61.42
C LYS A 300 14.43 -29.53 62.92
N ALA A 301 14.61 -28.27 63.29
CA ALA A 301 14.58 -27.85 64.70
C ALA A 301 13.21 -28.10 65.35
N ALA A 302 12.12 -27.79 64.65
CA ALA A 302 10.76 -28.06 65.12
C ALA A 302 10.52 -29.56 65.34
N LEU A 303 10.96 -30.42 64.42
CA LEU A 303 10.85 -31.88 64.56
C LEU A 303 11.60 -32.40 65.78
N LEU A 304 12.83 -31.91 66.02
CA LEU A 304 13.62 -32.27 67.21
C LEU A 304 12.92 -31.83 68.50
N ALA A 305 12.41 -30.60 68.54
CA ALA A 305 11.66 -30.09 69.69
C ALA A 305 10.41 -30.94 69.97
N GLN A 306 9.65 -31.31 68.93
CA GLN A 306 8.49 -32.18 69.05
C GLN A 306 8.86 -33.58 69.56
N ALA A 307 9.91 -34.20 69.00
CA ALA A 307 10.39 -35.51 69.43
C ALA A 307 10.86 -35.48 70.90
N TRP A 308 11.59 -34.44 71.29
CA TRP A 308 12.04 -34.23 72.67
C TRP A 308 10.86 -34.10 73.63
N TRP A 309 9.86 -33.29 73.28
CA TRP A 309 8.66 -33.10 74.10
C TRP A 309 7.85 -34.39 74.26
N ARG A 310 7.60 -35.12 73.16
CA ARG A 310 6.94 -36.44 73.21
C ARG A 310 7.70 -37.41 74.11
N GLY A 311 9.03 -37.47 73.97
CA GLY A 311 9.88 -38.30 74.84
C GLY A 311 9.82 -37.89 76.32
N TYR A 312 9.78 -36.59 76.62
CA TYR A 312 9.62 -36.07 77.98
C TYR A 312 8.28 -36.50 78.59
N ILE A 313 7.17 -36.38 77.86
CA ILE A 313 5.84 -36.82 78.31
C ILE A 313 5.86 -38.31 78.67
N ILE A 314 6.42 -39.16 77.79
CA ILE A 314 6.51 -40.61 78.02
C ILE A 314 7.33 -40.89 79.28
N ARG A 315 8.54 -40.31 79.42
CA ARG A 315 9.39 -40.50 80.60
C ARG A 315 8.69 -40.05 81.89
N LYS A 316 7.99 -38.92 81.86
CA LYS A 316 7.22 -38.41 82.99
C LYS A 316 6.06 -39.35 83.37
N ALA A 317 5.37 -39.92 82.38
CA ALA A 317 4.33 -40.92 82.61
C ALA A 317 4.91 -42.22 83.20
N MET A 318 6.03 -42.72 82.68
CA MET A 318 6.73 -43.89 83.21
C MET A 318 7.21 -43.68 84.65
N GLN A 319 7.76 -42.51 84.98
CA GLN A 319 8.16 -42.18 86.36
C GLN A 319 6.98 -42.19 87.33
N LYS A 320 5.79 -41.72 86.92
CA LYS A 320 4.57 -41.82 87.74
C LYS A 320 4.18 -43.29 87.98
N GLN A 321 4.31 -44.17 86.98
CA GLN A 321 4.02 -45.59 87.16
C GLN A 321 5.04 -46.33 88.05
N VAL A 322 6.32 -45.97 87.99
CA VAL A 322 7.34 -46.55 88.89
C VAL A 322 7.09 -46.12 90.35
N LYS A 323 6.68 -44.87 90.58
CA LYS A 323 6.30 -44.38 91.91
C LYS A 323 5.03 -45.05 92.45
N SER A 324 4.02 -45.34 91.61
CA SER A 324 2.81 -46.04 92.05
C SER A 324 3.04 -47.52 92.37
N LYS A 325 3.98 -48.20 91.69
CA LYS A 325 4.39 -49.58 92.03
C LYS A 325 5.20 -49.66 93.33
N LYS A 326 6.03 -48.65 93.65
CA LYS A 326 6.85 -48.63 94.88
C LYS A 326 6.03 -48.31 96.16
N GLY A 327 4.83 -47.73 96.02
CA GLY A 327 3.92 -47.42 97.14
C GLY A 327 2.95 -48.55 97.53
N LYS A 328 2.80 -49.62 96.73
CA LYS A 328 1.82 -50.69 96.98
C LYS A 328 2.34 -51.85 97.86
N GLY A 329 3.41 -51.61 98.63
CA GLY A 329 4.12 -52.63 99.42
C GLY A 329 4.55 -52.17 100.81
N LYS A 330 3.73 -51.40 101.54
CA LYS A 330 3.89 -51.26 103.01
C LYS A 330 2.62 -50.68 103.65
N GLY A 331 1.78 -51.56 104.20
CA GLY A 331 0.54 -51.20 104.88
C GLY A 331 -0.10 -52.41 105.55
N LYS A 332 0.59 -52.95 106.56
CA LYS A 332 0.07 -53.98 107.49
C LYS A 332 -0.49 -53.26 108.72
N GLY A 333 -1.79 -53.36 108.97
CA GLY A 333 -2.44 -52.91 110.22
C GLY A 333 -3.93 -53.30 110.20
N LYS A 334 -4.33 -54.45 110.76
CA LYS A 334 -4.75 -54.73 112.15
C LYS A 334 -5.91 -53.86 112.67
N GLY A 335 -7.05 -54.53 112.95
CA GLY A 335 -8.23 -54.06 113.70
C GLY A 335 -9.48 -54.73 113.13
N LYS A 336 -9.86 -55.98 113.48
CA LYS A 336 -10.36 -56.55 114.74
C LYS A 336 -11.54 -55.78 115.39
N GLY A 337 -12.73 -56.41 115.33
CA GLY A 337 -13.88 -56.22 116.23
C GLY A 337 -15.09 -55.58 115.53
N LYS A 338 -16.30 -56.15 115.50
CA LYS A 338 -16.95 -56.97 116.54
C LYS A 338 -18.09 -57.82 115.95
N LYS A 339 -18.22 -59.06 116.45
CA LYS A 339 -19.26 -60.03 116.14
C LYS A 339 -20.63 -59.64 116.73
N ILE A 340 -21.67 -60.13 116.07
CA ILE A 340 -23.04 -60.34 116.56
C ILE A 340 -23.04 -61.41 117.67
N LYS A 341 -23.80 -61.11 118.74
CA LYS A 341 -24.21 -61.91 119.91
C LYS A 341 -23.13 -62.34 120.90
#